data_AF-A0A3M0W601-F1
#
_entry.id   AF-A0A3M0W601-F1
#
_cell.length_a   1.000
_cell.length_b   1.000
_cell.length_c   1.000
_cell.angle_alpha   90.00
_cell.angle_beta   90.00
_cell.angle_gamma   90.00
#
_symmetry.space_group_name_H-M   'P 1'
#
loop_
_entity.id
_entity.type
_entity.pdbx_description
1 polymer ?
#
loop_
_entity_poly.entity_id
_entity_poly.type
_entity_poly.pdbx_seq_one_letter_code
_entity_poly.pdbx_strand_id
1 'polypeptide(L)'
;MIVRCSRQAATWRADRRLMRGTVCPQFRHYHPAPPGPTRTINEAPRKDSGGNKHGNWWQTPVLAACAVLGIGLALALRGVASQDRASTEQRPYRFAPYELVRRQPVSSTLSIFHLRLSSHDDAKSLTLFQEAWQTGIWNLLLKQPQIQVVRAYTPLPPPTQGHDDAHLRFLIRHDPRGEVSSWLFRLPPGSSLEMKGPNMEFEIPAATRNVTFLAGGTGIAPALQTAHALLSRASAGTPHQFELPDNSATPDLPSIHILWANRQREDCLGGVSDTTKLSFFRGLFSPPRRKQAQDSSVGLVVQELEALKSKYPQQVKVDYFVDEENTRINEESIAQSLLNSSSTGPRPSSLIIVSGPDGFISHFAGPKVWSNGREQQGPVGGVVAQALARVNGGGGDDDPSRPVVDGRELRPSGERWRKEDFPLPPTSVPPFHPVTLLSYLNSALQSYLGLSGTAIPIDVLKTQNDDAWIRIPFEDTSAVIASVSQWSGRSSGGGVQLRVKASGTWLGGLVVASEDEERLWTGK
;
A
#
# COMPACT_ATOMS: atom_id res chain seq x y z
N MET A 1 -0.79 -16.47 9.16
CA MET A 1 -0.30 -15.82 10.39
C MET A 1 1.11 -15.29 10.17
N ILE A 2 1.49 -14.20 10.85
CA ILE A 2 2.87 -13.68 10.84
C ILE A 2 3.48 -13.90 12.22
N VAL A 3 4.70 -14.42 12.26
CA VAL A 3 5.46 -14.67 13.48
C VAL A 3 6.76 -13.90 13.40
N ARG A 4 7.06 -13.12 14.44
CA ARG A 4 8.37 -12.48 14.63
C ARG A 4 9.23 -13.41 15.45
N CYS A 5 10.37 -13.83 14.90
CA CYS A 5 11.37 -14.62 15.61
C CYS A 5 12.73 -13.92 15.61
N SER A 6 13.57 -14.26 16.59
CA SER A 6 14.88 -13.64 16.79
C SER A 6 15.94 -14.71 16.99
N ARG A 7 17.09 -14.54 16.32
CA ARG A 7 18.28 -15.37 16.50
C ARG A 7 19.04 -14.91 17.74
N GLN A 8 19.35 -15.84 18.65
CA GLN A 8 20.18 -15.57 19.83
C GLN A 8 21.35 -16.56 19.90
N ALA A 9 22.48 -16.09 20.44
CA ALA A 9 23.57 -16.98 20.82
C ALA A 9 23.09 -17.85 21.99
N ALA A 10 23.26 -19.17 21.89
CA ALA A 10 22.91 -20.09 22.96
C ALA A 10 23.85 -19.85 24.14
N THR A 11 23.35 -19.19 25.19
CA THR A 11 24.08 -19.00 26.44
C THR A 11 24.03 -20.31 27.23
N TRP A 12 25.08 -21.12 27.11
CA TRP A 12 25.30 -22.24 28.03
C TRP A 12 25.74 -21.70 29.40
N ARG A 13 24.83 -21.06 30.14
CA ARG A 13 24.92 -21.06 31.60
C ARG A 13 24.14 -22.26 32.10
N ALA A 14 24.89 -23.31 32.37
CA ALA A 14 24.43 -24.40 33.21
C ALA A 14 24.07 -23.82 34.58
N ASP A 15 22.79 -23.58 34.84
CA ASP A 15 22.30 -23.55 36.21
C ASP A 15 21.76 -24.95 36.53
N ARG A 16 22.58 -25.68 37.28
CA ARG A 16 22.40 -27.10 37.63
C ARG A 16 21.35 -27.25 38.76
N ARG A 17 20.28 -26.44 38.73
CA ARG A 17 19.19 -26.43 39.73
C ARG A 17 17.82 -26.21 39.09
N LEU A 18 17.43 -27.07 38.16
CA LEU A 18 16.01 -27.37 37.88
C LEU A 18 15.81 -28.75 37.22
N MET A 19 16.80 -29.64 37.37
CA MET A 19 16.62 -31.08 37.15
C MET A 19 16.21 -31.73 38.47
N ARG A 20 14.95 -31.53 38.88
CA ARG A 20 14.22 -32.47 39.73
C ARG A 20 12.73 -32.16 39.64
N GLY A 21 12.04 -33.04 38.93
CA GLY A 21 10.60 -33.23 39.06
C GLY A 21 9.76 -32.45 38.07
N THR A 22 9.55 -32.99 36.88
CA THR A 22 8.21 -33.42 36.48
C THR A 22 8.27 -34.33 35.25
N VAL A 23 7.31 -35.24 35.22
CA VAL A 23 7.23 -36.49 34.46
C VAL A 23 6.97 -36.23 32.97
N CYS A 24 7.52 -37.10 32.11
CA CYS A 24 7.21 -37.16 30.67
C CYS A 24 5.70 -37.33 30.40
N PRO A 25 5.06 -36.49 29.58
CA PRO A 25 3.81 -36.87 28.95
C PRO A 25 4.09 -37.60 27.63
N GLN A 26 3.52 -38.80 27.51
CA GLN A 26 3.52 -39.62 26.30
C GLN A 26 2.83 -38.92 25.12
N PHE A 27 3.29 -39.32 23.92
CA PHE A 27 2.75 -39.03 22.60
C PHE A 27 1.22 -39.03 22.54
N ARG A 28 0.64 -37.99 21.92
CA ARG A 28 -0.72 -38.03 21.34
C ARG A 28 -0.65 -37.70 19.86
N HIS A 29 -1.05 -38.66 19.04
CA HIS A 29 -1.32 -38.48 17.62
C HIS A 29 -2.48 -37.51 17.40
N TYR A 30 -2.31 -36.59 16.46
CA TYR A 30 -3.32 -35.62 16.05
C TYR A 30 -4.13 -36.25 14.90
N HIS A 31 -5.44 -36.44 15.11
CA HIS A 31 -6.39 -36.83 14.06
C HIS A 31 -7.41 -35.70 13.82
N PRO A 32 -7.82 -35.44 12.57
CA PRO A 32 -8.79 -34.41 12.23
C PRO A 32 -10.23 -34.87 12.52
N ALA A 33 -11.10 -33.92 12.90
CA ALA A 33 -12.48 -34.17 13.32
C ALA A 33 -13.46 -34.36 12.14
N PRO A 34 -14.39 -35.34 12.20
CA PRO A 34 -15.51 -35.47 11.25
C PRO A 34 -16.85 -34.92 11.83
N PRO A 35 -17.91 -34.78 11.00
CA PRO A 35 -19.09 -33.97 11.32
C PRO A 35 -20.11 -34.72 12.18
N GLY A 36 -20.82 -33.98 13.03
CA GLY A 36 -21.82 -34.55 13.95
C GLY A 36 -23.20 -34.79 13.29
N PRO A 37 -23.90 -35.88 13.65
CA PRO A 37 -25.31 -36.04 13.33
C PRO A 37 -26.23 -35.95 14.57
N THR A 38 -27.47 -35.61 14.22
CA THR A 38 -28.76 -35.56 14.91
C THR A 38 -29.12 -36.79 15.75
N ARG A 39 -29.85 -36.62 16.87
CA ARG A 39 -31.04 -37.42 17.31
C ARG A 39 -31.49 -37.06 18.75
N THR A 40 -32.72 -36.58 18.93
CA THR A 40 -33.94 -37.26 19.44
C THR A 40 -33.91 -37.78 20.88
N ILE A 41 -34.73 -37.12 21.72
CA ILE A 41 -35.72 -37.62 22.72
C ILE A 41 -35.43 -38.98 23.35
N ASN A 42 -35.34 -38.99 24.69
CA ASN A 42 -35.90 -40.05 25.53
C ASN A 42 -36.28 -39.53 26.93
N GLU A 43 -37.44 -40.00 27.39
CA GLU A 43 -38.12 -39.75 28.66
C GLU A 43 -37.35 -40.26 29.89
N ALA A 44 -37.63 -39.65 31.04
CA ALA A 44 -37.30 -40.17 32.37
C ALA A 44 -38.60 -40.41 33.17
N PRO A 45 -38.70 -41.50 33.96
CA PRO A 45 -39.92 -41.83 34.70
C PRO A 45 -39.98 -41.21 36.10
N ARG A 46 -41.23 -41.05 36.55
CA ARG A 46 -41.71 -40.57 37.86
C ARG A 46 -41.32 -41.47 39.04
N LYS A 47 -41.26 -40.86 40.23
CA LYS A 47 -41.57 -41.53 41.50
C LYS A 47 -42.30 -40.58 42.46
N ASP A 48 -43.39 -41.08 43.01
CA ASP A 48 -44.41 -40.40 43.81
C ASP A 48 -44.10 -40.30 45.32
N SER A 49 -45.02 -39.60 46.00
CA SER A 49 -45.44 -39.67 47.42
C SER A 49 -44.77 -38.64 48.34
N GLY A 50 -45.45 -37.83 49.15
CA GLY A 50 -46.86 -37.69 49.53
C GLY A 50 -46.89 -36.88 50.86
N GLY A 51 -47.98 -36.18 51.17
CA GLY A 51 -48.18 -35.62 52.52
C GLY A 51 -48.98 -34.31 52.63
N ASN A 52 -50.25 -34.44 52.96
CA ASN A 52 -51.27 -33.42 53.23
C ASN A 52 -50.93 -32.46 54.40
N LYS A 53 -51.48 -31.22 54.37
CA LYS A 53 -52.46 -30.68 55.35
C LYS A 53 -52.92 -29.22 55.08
N HIS A 54 -54.24 -29.09 54.91
CA HIS A 54 -55.20 -28.03 55.28
C HIS A 54 -54.95 -26.52 55.08
N GLY A 55 -55.94 -25.86 54.46
CA GLY A 55 -56.32 -24.46 54.75
C GLY A 55 -57.01 -23.72 53.61
N ASN A 56 -58.33 -23.89 53.44
CA ASN A 56 -59.16 -23.10 52.51
C ASN A 56 -59.40 -21.68 53.06
N TRP A 57 -59.19 -20.62 52.26
CA TRP A 57 -60.04 -19.40 52.29
C TRP A 57 -59.70 -18.44 51.13
N TRP A 58 -60.64 -18.28 50.18
CA TRP A 58 -60.86 -17.14 49.26
C TRP A 58 -59.69 -16.60 48.41
N GLN A 59 -59.79 -16.72 47.08
CA GLN A 59 -60.01 -15.61 46.12
C GLN A 59 -59.71 -16.04 44.68
N THR A 60 -60.43 -15.39 43.77
CA THR A 60 -60.65 -15.68 42.35
C THR A 60 -59.45 -15.25 41.46
N PRO A 61 -59.58 -15.24 40.12
CA PRO A 61 -58.72 -15.89 39.14
C PRO A 61 -57.51 -15.00 38.75
N VAL A 62 -56.42 -15.01 39.53
CA VAL A 62 -55.27 -14.11 39.29
C VAL A 62 -54.32 -14.59 38.18
N LEU A 63 -54.48 -15.83 37.67
CA LEU A 63 -53.61 -16.38 36.62
C LEU A 63 -53.94 -15.89 35.19
N ALA A 64 -55.08 -15.26 34.94
CA ALA A 64 -55.42 -14.75 33.60
C ALA A 64 -54.96 -13.29 33.37
N ALA A 65 -54.92 -12.46 34.41
CA ALA A 65 -54.57 -11.04 34.28
C ALA A 65 -53.05 -10.80 34.18
N CYS A 66 -52.23 -11.60 34.86
CA CYS A 66 -50.76 -11.50 34.77
C CYS A 66 -50.20 -12.01 33.43
N ALA A 67 -50.91 -12.94 32.76
CA ALA A 67 -50.49 -13.49 31.48
C ALA A 67 -50.72 -12.50 30.32
N VAL A 68 -51.85 -11.77 30.33
CA VAL A 68 -52.16 -10.79 29.26
C VAL A 68 -51.31 -9.52 29.39
N LEU A 69 -51.07 -9.03 30.62
CA LEU A 69 -50.14 -7.92 30.88
C LEU A 69 -48.68 -8.32 30.62
N GLY A 70 -48.28 -9.55 30.92
CA GLY A 70 -46.93 -10.06 30.67
C GLY A 70 -46.62 -10.28 29.18
N ILE A 71 -47.58 -10.78 28.38
CA ILE A 71 -47.40 -11.00 26.94
C ILE A 71 -47.43 -9.67 26.18
N GLY A 72 -48.31 -8.73 26.57
CA GLY A 72 -48.34 -7.38 26.01
C GLY A 72 -47.04 -6.61 26.29
N LEU A 73 -46.51 -6.69 27.51
CA LEU A 73 -45.25 -6.05 27.89
C LEU A 73 -44.02 -6.74 27.25
N ALA A 74 -44.04 -8.07 27.07
CA ALA A 74 -42.95 -8.78 26.39
C ALA A 74 -42.92 -8.54 24.87
N LEU A 75 -44.08 -8.40 24.23
CA LEU A 75 -44.17 -8.03 22.80
C LEU A 75 -43.87 -6.54 22.59
N ALA A 76 -44.28 -5.65 23.50
CA ALA A 76 -43.88 -4.25 23.47
C ALA A 76 -42.38 -4.06 23.73
N LEU A 77 -41.78 -4.82 24.66
CA LEU A 77 -40.33 -4.77 24.91
C LEU A 77 -39.52 -5.46 23.80
N ARG A 78 -40.03 -6.49 23.10
CA ARG A 78 -39.36 -7.02 21.89
C ARG A 78 -39.54 -6.13 20.67
N GLY A 79 -40.68 -5.45 20.53
CA GLY A 79 -40.93 -4.49 19.45
C GLY A 79 -40.19 -3.16 19.64
N VAL A 80 -39.97 -2.72 20.89
CA VAL A 80 -39.31 -1.45 21.22
C VAL A 80 -37.81 -1.62 21.57
N ALA A 81 -37.34 -2.84 21.86
CA ALA A 81 -35.92 -3.11 22.17
C ALA A 81 -35.18 -3.97 21.15
N SER A 82 -35.74 -4.30 19.98
CA SER A 82 -35.00 -5.08 18.98
C SER A 82 -35.18 -4.62 17.53
N GLN A 83 -35.89 -3.53 17.32
CA GLN A 83 -35.94 -2.80 16.05
C GLN A 83 -35.79 -1.31 16.40
N ASP A 84 -34.93 -0.62 15.67
CA ASP A 84 -34.72 0.83 15.74
C ASP A 84 -33.86 1.41 16.88
N ARG A 85 -32.71 0.78 17.10
CA ARG A 85 -31.47 1.57 17.08
C ARG A 85 -30.58 1.10 15.93
N ALA A 86 -30.92 1.64 14.77
CA ALA A 86 -30.00 1.85 13.68
C ALA A 86 -28.67 2.40 14.20
N SER A 87 -27.68 1.52 14.36
CA SER A 87 -26.29 1.91 14.23
C SER A 87 -26.02 2.06 12.73
N THR A 88 -26.44 3.22 12.23
CA THR A 88 -26.03 3.84 10.98
C THR A 88 -24.53 4.17 11.05
N GLU A 89 -23.70 3.12 11.13
CA GLU A 89 -22.26 3.11 10.91
C GLU A 89 -21.93 1.80 10.18
N GLN A 90 -22.49 1.63 8.97
CA GLN A 90 -22.00 0.61 8.05
C GLN A 90 -20.62 1.05 7.55
N ARG A 91 -19.63 0.49 8.25
CA ARG A 91 -18.19 0.77 8.17
C ARG A 91 -17.66 0.78 6.73
N PRO A 92 -16.94 1.82 6.27
CA PRO A 92 -16.32 1.95 4.94
C PRO A 92 -15.13 0.98 4.68
N TYR A 93 -15.16 -0.23 5.26
CA TYR A 93 -13.99 -1.11 5.39
C TYR A 93 -14.23 -2.57 4.97
N ARG A 94 -15.25 -2.87 4.17
CA ARG A 94 -15.51 -4.21 3.63
C ARG A 94 -15.19 -4.31 2.14
N PHE A 95 -14.93 -5.52 1.69
CA PHE A 95 -14.84 -5.81 0.27
C PHE A 95 -16.26 -5.82 -0.33
N ALA A 96 -16.43 -5.08 -1.41
CA ALA A 96 -17.66 -5.00 -2.19
C ALA A 96 -17.47 -5.68 -3.55
N PRO A 97 -18.52 -6.29 -4.12
CA PRO A 97 -18.46 -6.92 -5.44
C PRO A 97 -18.45 -5.89 -6.56
N TYR A 98 -17.59 -6.11 -7.54
CA TYR A 98 -17.52 -5.38 -8.80
C TYR A 98 -17.59 -6.36 -9.96
N GLU A 99 -18.19 -5.94 -11.05
CA GLU A 99 -18.24 -6.68 -12.30
C GLU A 99 -17.15 -6.18 -13.25
N LEU A 100 -16.39 -7.10 -13.83
CA LEU A 100 -15.50 -6.80 -14.94
C LEU A 100 -16.30 -6.60 -16.23
N VAL A 101 -16.62 -5.35 -16.57
CA VAL A 101 -17.44 -5.03 -17.74
C VAL A 101 -16.68 -5.31 -19.03
N ARG A 102 -15.43 -4.86 -19.13
CA ARG A 102 -14.57 -5.09 -20.30
C ARG A 102 -13.10 -4.88 -19.97
N ARG A 103 -12.25 -5.45 -20.81
CA ARG A 103 -10.81 -5.22 -20.83
C ARG A 103 -10.40 -4.64 -22.18
N GLN A 104 -9.70 -3.52 -22.15
CA GLN A 104 -9.21 -2.84 -23.34
C GLN A 104 -7.66 -2.92 -23.38
N PRO A 105 -7.07 -3.66 -24.34
CA PRO A 105 -5.62 -3.71 -24.50
C PRO A 105 -5.04 -2.32 -24.81
N VAL A 106 -3.95 -1.96 -24.15
CA VAL A 106 -3.17 -0.73 -24.41
C VAL A 106 -1.86 -1.07 -25.11
N SER A 107 -1.18 -2.12 -24.64
CA SER A 107 0.06 -2.65 -25.20
C SER A 107 0.10 -4.16 -25.03
N SER A 108 1.22 -4.82 -25.37
CA SER A 108 1.37 -6.27 -25.17
C SER A 108 1.33 -6.66 -23.68
N THR A 109 1.61 -5.71 -22.78
CA THR A 109 1.62 -5.94 -21.33
C THR A 109 0.67 -5.06 -20.53
N LEU A 110 0.08 -4.01 -21.12
CA LEU A 110 -0.86 -3.12 -20.44
C LEU A 110 -2.29 -3.30 -20.94
N SER A 111 -3.25 -3.22 -20.02
CA SER A 111 -4.68 -3.14 -20.35
C SER A 111 -5.41 -2.23 -19.38
N ILE A 112 -6.45 -1.56 -19.88
CA ILE A 112 -7.43 -0.84 -19.06
C ILE A 112 -8.57 -1.79 -18.73
N PHE A 113 -8.80 -2.02 -17.44
CA PHE A 113 -9.93 -2.80 -16.93
C PHE A 113 -11.05 -1.84 -16.53
N HIS A 114 -12.25 -2.04 -17.08
CA HIS A 114 -13.45 -1.29 -16.73
C HIS A 114 -14.28 -2.11 -15.75
N LEU A 115 -14.44 -1.60 -14.53
CA LEU A 115 -15.12 -2.27 -13.43
C LEU A 115 -16.35 -1.47 -13.01
N ARG A 116 -17.47 -2.15 -12.82
CA ARG A 116 -18.73 -1.56 -12.34
C ARG A 116 -19.04 -2.07 -10.94
N LEU A 117 -19.41 -1.18 -10.03
CA LEU A 117 -19.89 -1.58 -8.70
C LEU A 117 -21.21 -2.35 -8.86
N SER A 118 -21.33 -3.53 -8.23
CA SER A 118 -22.50 -4.41 -8.41
C SER A 118 -23.62 -4.20 -7.37
N SER A 119 -23.50 -3.23 -6.46
CA SER A 119 -24.34 -3.14 -5.26
C SER A 119 -25.33 -1.96 -5.30
N HIS A 120 -26.61 -2.21 -5.02
CA HIS A 120 -27.71 -1.22 -5.01
C HIS A 120 -27.58 -0.02 -4.05
N ASP A 121 -26.51 0.10 -3.27
CA ASP A 121 -26.23 1.23 -2.37
C ASP A 121 -25.22 2.22 -3.02
N ASP A 122 -25.29 2.32 -4.35
CA ASP A 122 -24.35 3.02 -5.24
C ASP A 122 -24.12 4.48 -4.81
N ALA A 123 -25.15 5.17 -4.34
CA ALA A 123 -25.07 6.62 -4.10
C ALA A 123 -23.98 7.02 -3.09
N LYS A 124 -23.82 6.28 -1.98
CA LYS A 124 -22.80 6.60 -0.97
C LYS A 124 -21.38 6.33 -1.48
N SER A 125 -21.18 5.20 -2.14
CA SER A 125 -19.87 4.84 -2.71
C SER A 125 -19.47 5.81 -3.83
N LEU A 126 -20.41 6.21 -4.67
CA LEU A 126 -20.18 7.21 -5.72
C LEU A 126 -19.80 8.57 -5.12
N THR A 127 -20.46 9.01 -4.04
CA THR A 127 -20.07 10.24 -3.33
C THR A 127 -18.66 10.15 -2.76
N LEU A 128 -18.29 9.01 -2.16
CA LEU A 128 -16.92 8.80 -1.65
C LEU A 128 -15.87 8.82 -2.78
N PHE A 129 -16.19 8.26 -3.94
CA PHE A 129 -15.30 8.35 -5.10
C PHE A 129 -15.20 9.78 -5.63
N GLN A 130 -16.31 10.51 -5.70
CA GLN A 130 -16.33 11.91 -6.12
C GLN A 130 -15.49 12.78 -5.20
N GLU A 131 -15.60 12.60 -3.89
CA GLU A 131 -14.74 13.26 -2.91
C GLU A 131 -13.27 12.88 -3.14
N ALA A 132 -12.96 11.58 -3.26
CA ALA A 132 -11.59 11.11 -3.46
C ALA A 132 -10.95 11.68 -4.75
N TRP A 133 -11.71 11.79 -5.85
CA TRP A 133 -11.27 12.42 -7.09
C TRP A 133 -10.89 13.90 -6.92
N GLN A 134 -11.55 14.60 -6.00
CA GLN A 134 -11.23 15.99 -5.68
C GLN A 134 -10.17 16.13 -4.58
N THR A 135 -9.70 15.03 -3.96
CA THR A 135 -8.80 15.12 -2.79
C THR A 135 -7.33 14.86 -3.13
N GLY A 136 -7.04 13.89 -3.98
CA GLY A 136 -5.66 13.56 -4.32
C GLY A 136 -5.48 12.16 -4.90
N ILE A 137 -4.43 11.48 -4.45
CA ILE A 137 -4.08 10.14 -4.91
C ILE A 137 -4.70 9.11 -3.97
N TRP A 138 -5.47 8.18 -4.54
CA TRP A 138 -6.15 7.13 -3.80
C TRP A 138 -6.21 5.84 -4.59
N ASN A 139 -6.40 4.73 -3.89
CA ASN A 139 -6.42 3.39 -4.47
C ASN A 139 -7.58 2.53 -3.96
N LEU A 140 -7.82 1.43 -4.64
CA LEU A 140 -8.70 0.35 -4.20
C LEU A 140 -7.90 -0.93 -4.02
N LEU A 141 -8.17 -1.63 -2.92
CA LEU A 141 -7.61 -2.93 -2.62
C LEU A 141 -8.42 -4.00 -3.36
N LEU A 142 -7.83 -4.65 -4.35
CA LEU A 142 -8.41 -5.78 -5.06
C LEU A 142 -7.95 -7.08 -4.41
N LYS A 143 -8.89 -7.99 -4.16
CA LYS A 143 -8.63 -9.30 -3.57
C LYS A 143 -8.72 -10.40 -4.61
N GLN A 144 -7.68 -11.23 -4.68
CA GLN A 144 -7.73 -12.52 -5.33
C GLN A 144 -8.31 -13.56 -4.35
N PRO A 145 -9.48 -14.15 -4.64
CA PRO A 145 -10.19 -14.98 -3.66
C PRO A 145 -9.55 -16.36 -3.44
N GLN A 146 -8.85 -16.94 -4.41
CA GLN A 146 -8.32 -18.30 -4.29
C GLN A 146 -7.17 -18.41 -3.29
N ILE A 147 -6.28 -17.42 -3.24
CA ILE A 147 -5.11 -17.41 -2.35
C ILE A 147 -5.15 -16.26 -1.32
N GLN A 148 -6.28 -15.54 -1.25
CA GLN A 148 -6.53 -14.44 -0.32
C GLN A 148 -5.44 -13.34 -0.35
N VAL A 149 -4.86 -13.09 -1.53
CA VAL A 149 -3.86 -12.03 -1.75
C VAL A 149 -4.56 -10.75 -2.16
N VAL A 150 -4.17 -9.64 -1.55
CA VAL A 150 -4.73 -8.30 -1.81
C VAL A 150 -3.65 -7.39 -2.41
N ARG A 151 -4.02 -6.58 -3.41
CA ARG A 151 -3.15 -5.58 -4.04
C ARG A 151 -3.89 -4.26 -4.22
N ALA A 152 -3.16 -3.16 -4.05
CA ALA A 152 -3.68 -1.83 -4.31
C ALA A 152 -3.57 -1.51 -5.81
N TYR A 153 -4.63 -0.95 -6.38
CA TYR A 153 -4.65 -0.41 -7.73
C TYR A 153 -5.23 1.00 -7.72
N THR A 154 -4.52 1.94 -8.34
CA THR A 154 -4.97 3.33 -8.51
C THR A 154 -5.90 3.42 -9.72
N PRO A 155 -7.16 3.85 -9.54
CA PRO A 155 -8.06 4.04 -10.67
C PRO A 155 -7.66 5.27 -11.50
N LEU A 156 -7.79 5.17 -12.83
CA LEU A 156 -7.70 6.29 -13.74
C LEU A 156 -8.87 7.25 -13.49
N PRO A 157 -8.66 8.57 -13.55
CA PRO A 157 -9.75 9.53 -13.40
C PRO A 157 -10.83 9.31 -14.46
N PRO A 158 -12.06 9.82 -14.24
CA PRO A 158 -13.09 9.81 -15.26
C PRO A 158 -12.55 10.39 -16.59
N PRO A 159 -12.89 9.78 -17.74
CA PRO A 159 -12.37 10.24 -19.02
C PRO A 159 -12.77 11.71 -19.26
N THR A 160 -11.85 12.47 -19.85
CA THR A 160 -12.08 13.89 -20.15
C THR A 160 -13.16 14.09 -21.22
N GLN A 161 -13.31 13.09 -22.12
CA GLN A 161 -14.30 13.05 -23.19
C GLN A 161 -15.11 11.77 -23.07
N GLY A 162 -16.44 11.88 -23.16
CA GLY A 162 -17.38 10.77 -23.06
C GLY A 162 -18.00 10.60 -21.66
N HIS A 163 -19.26 10.16 -21.62
CA HIS A 163 -19.86 9.57 -20.42
C HIS A 163 -19.37 8.13 -20.32
N ASP A 164 -18.59 7.80 -19.30
CA ASP A 164 -18.42 6.40 -18.89
C ASP A 164 -19.27 6.22 -17.63
N ASP A 165 -20.41 5.54 -17.82
CA ASP A 165 -21.46 5.33 -16.84
C ASP A 165 -20.90 4.62 -15.61
N ALA A 166 -20.59 5.37 -14.54
CA ALA A 166 -20.24 4.86 -13.22
C ALA A 166 -19.12 3.78 -13.15
N HIS A 167 -18.29 3.65 -14.18
CA HIS A 167 -17.22 2.66 -14.24
C HIS A 167 -15.90 3.20 -13.65
N LEU A 168 -15.27 2.41 -12.79
CA LEU A 168 -13.89 2.62 -12.38
C LEU A 168 -12.96 1.95 -13.39
N ARG A 169 -11.92 2.67 -13.81
CA ARG A 169 -10.99 2.23 -14.84
C ARG A 169 -9.62 2.04 -14.24
N PHE A 170 -8.93 0.94 -14.55
CA PHE A 170 -7.62 0.64 -13.98
C PHE A 170 -6.62 0.28 -15.07
N LEU A 171 -5.52 1.02 -15.17
CA LEU A 171 -4.38 0.67 -16.02
C LEU A 171 -3.50 -0.36 -15.29
N ILE A 172 -3.55 -1.61 -15.73
CA ILE A 172 -2.87 -2.72 -15.05
C ILE A 172 -1.88 -3.36 -16.01
N ARG A 173 -0.66 -3.57 -15.51
CA ARG A 173 0.36 -4.35 -16.21
C ARG A 173 0.21 -5.83 -15.89
N HIS A 174 0.24 -6.65 -16.93
CA HIS A 174 0.38 -8.09 -16.81
C HIS A 174 1.81 -8.40 -16.36
N ASP A 175 1.92 -8.94 -15.14
CA ASP A 175 3.15 -9.57 -14.67
C ASP A 175 2.91 -11.08 -14.68
N PRO A 176 3.57 -11.86 -15.55
CA PRO A 176 3.41 -13.31 -15.61
C PRO A 176 3.76 -14.02 -14.30
N ARG A 177 4.56 -13.40 -13.42
CA ARG A 177 4.88 -13.92 -12.09
C ARG A 177 4.01 -13.30 -10.99
N GLY A 178 3.15 -12.35 -11.34
CA GLY A 178 2.27 -11.66 -10.41
C GLY A 178 0.97 -12.42 -10.21
N GLU A 179 0.68 -12.84 -8.99
CA GLU A 179 -0.51 -13.61 -8.64
C GLU A 179 -1.82 -12.90 -9.05
N VAL A 180 -1.98 -11.63 -8.64
CA VAL A 180 -3.23 -10.88 -8.86
C VAL A 180 -3.34 -10.37 -10.29
N SER A 181 -2.27 -9.85 -10.88
CA SER A 181 -2.29 -9.36 -12.26
C SER A 181 -2.49 -10.50 -13.26
N SER A 182 -1.76 -11.62 -13.12
CA SER A 182 -1.97 -12.79 -13.97
C SER A 182 -3.39 -13.36 -13.83
N TRP A 183 -3.92 -13.42 -12.62
CA TRP A 183 -5.31 -13.84 -12.39
C TRP A 183 -6.31 -12.91 -13.09
N LEU A 184 -6.18 -11.60 -12.91
CA LEU A 184 -7.07 -10.60 -13.52
C LEU A 184 -7.07 -10.68 -15.05
N PHE A 185 -5.90 -10.92 -15.66
CA PHE A 185 -5.77 -11.08 -17.12
C PHE A 185 -6.36 -12.40 -17.66
N ARG A 186 -6.72 -13.35 -16.81
CA ARG A 186 -7.46 -14.56 -17.23
C ARG A 186 -8.97 -14.44 -17.07
N LEU A 187 -9.46 -13.43 -16.38
CA LEU A 187 -10.90 -13.27 -16.16
C LEU A 187 -11.61 -12.83 -17.46
N PRO A 188 -12.70 -13.53 -17.84
CA PRO A 188 -13.57 -13.04 -18.91
C PRO A 188 -14.39 -11.82 -18.42
N PRO A 189 -14.85 -10.95 -19.34
CA PRO A 189 -15.92 -9.99 -19.05
C PRO A 189 -17.14 -10.67 -18.38
N GLY A 190 -17.81 -9.95 -17.49
CA GLY A 190 -18.90 -10.45 -16.62
C GLY A 190 -18.42 -11.10 -15.32
N SER A 191 -17.11 -11.29 -15.12
CA SER A 191 -16.57 -11.86 -13.87
C SER A 191 -16.81 -10.93 -12.68
N SER A 192 -17.22 -11.51 -11.55
CA SER A 192 -17.31 -10.80 -10.27
C SER A 192 -15.98 -10.84 -9.53
N LEU A 193 -15.56 -9.70 -8.99
CA LEU A 193 -14.35 -9.53 -8.18
C LEU A 193 -14.65 -8.69 -6.93
N GLU A 194 -13.80 -8.81 -5.92
CA GLU A 194 -13.97 -8.12 -4.63
C GLU A 194 -12.96 -6.98 -4.48
N MET A 195 -13.43 -5.76 -4.22
CA MET A 195 -12.56 -4.60 -3.95
C MET A 195 -12.97 -3.83 -2.70
N LYS A 196 -11.99 -3.20 -2.04
CA LYS A 196 -12.18 -2.41 -0.82
C LYS A 196 -11.51 -1.04 -0.93
N GLY A 197 -12.25 0.02 -0.60
CA GLY A 197 -11.80 1.41 -0.63
C GLY A 197 -12.99 2.36 -0.85
N PRO A 198 -12.75 3.63 -1.19
CA PRO A 198 -11.46 4.22 -1.56
C PRO A 198 -10.49 4.31 -0.37
N ASN A 199 -9.19 4.10 -0.61
CA ASN A 199 -8.14 4.33 0.39
C ASN A 199 -7.28 5.51 -0.06
N MET A 200 -7.34 6.61 0.69
CA MET A 200 -6.52 7.80 0.43
C MET A 200 -5.05 7.50 0.73
N GLU A 201 -4.19 7.69 -0.27
CA GLU A 201 -2.75 7.44 -0.16
C GLU A 201 -1.99 8.73 0.04
N PHE A 202 -2.37 9.78 -0.68
CA PHE A 202 -1.77 11.10 -0.56
C PHE A 202 -2.79 12.19 -0.90
N GLU A 203 -3.07 13.07 0.07
CA GLU A 203 -3.87 14.27 -0.14
C GLU A 203 -3.01 15.38 -0.70
N ILE A 204 -3.44 15.99 -1.81
CA ILE A 204 -2.73 17.12 -2.40
C ILE A 204 -3.10 18.37 -1.60
N PRO A 205 -2.13 19.10 -1.01
CA PRO A 205 -2.42 20.31 -0.26
C PRO A 205 -3.18 21.34 -1.11
N ALA A 206 -4.18 22.01 -0.55
CA ALA A 206 -4.98 23.00 -1.27
C ALA A 206 -4.16 24.21 -1.80
N ALA A 207 -3.02 24.50 -1.15
CA ALA A 207 -2.12 25.56 -1.57
C ALA A 207 -1.20 25.17 -2.75
N THR A 208 -1.20 23.90 -3.18
CA THR A 208 -0.30 23.42 -4.24
C THR A 208 -0.66 24.07 -5.56
N ARG A 209 0.33 24.74 -6.16
CA ARG A 209 0.17 25.38 -7.48
C ARG A 209 0.93 24.62 -8.54
N ASN A 210 2.12 24.14 -8.24
CA ASN A 210 2.95 23.49 -9.24
C ASN A 210 3.32 22.07 -8.82
N VAL A 211 3.17 21.13 -9.75
CA VAL A 211 3.53 19.73 -9.53
C VAL A 211 4.51 19.27 -10.60
N THR A 212 5.67 18.76 -10.18
CA THR A 212 6.53 17.93 -11.03
C THR A 212 6.28 16.46 -10.69
N PHE A 213 5.78 15.68 -11.64
CA PHE A 213 5.41 14.29 -11.42
C PHE A 213 6.30 13.34 -12.22
N LEU A 214 7.05 12.46 -11.56
CA LEU A 214 7.84 11.41 -12.20
C LEU A 214 7.05 10.10 -12.16
N ALA A 215 6.62 9.63 -13.32
CA ALA A 215 5.82 8.43 -13.47
C ALA A 215 6.61 7.31 -14.15
N GLY A 216 6.66 6.13 -13.54
CA GLY A 216 7.22 4.91 -14.13
C GLY A 216 6.12 3.91 -14.49
N GLY A 217 5.95 3.62 -15.78
CA GLY A 217 4.96 2.66 -16.28
C GLY A 217 3.54 3.01 -15.83
N THR A 218 2.90 2.13 -15.04
CA THR A 218 1.54 2.34 -14.51
C THR A 218 1.46 3.46 -13.47
N GLY A 219 2.59 4.02 -13.01
CA GLY A 219 2.65 5.23 -12.17
C GLY A 219 2.03 6.48 -12.82
N ILE A 220 1.69 6.42 -14.11
CA ILE A 220 0.91 7.44 -14.81
C ILE A 220 -0.52 7.59 -14.25
N ALA A 221 -1.10 6.53 -13.67
CA ALA A 221 -2.45 6.60 -13.10
C ALA A 221 -2.50 7.58 -11.90
N PRO A 222 -1.62 7.48 -10.88
CA PRO A 222 -1.45 8.51 -9.86
C PRO A 222 -1.18 9.92 -10.39
N ALA A 223 -0.41 10.05 -11.49
CA ALA A 223 -0.15 11.35 -12.12
C ALA A 223 -1.44 11.97 -12.69
N LEU A 224 -2.26 11.17 -13.37
CA LEU A 224 -3.55 11.58 -13.90
C LEU A 224 -4.54 11.94 -12.78
N GLN A 225 -4.55 11.19 -11.66
CA GLN A 225 -5.35 11.58 -10.48
C GLN A 225 -4.92 12.93 -9.92
N THR A 226 -3.61 13.16 -9.86
CA THR A 226 -3.03 14.41 -9.36
C THR A 226 -3.41 15.58 -10.25
N ALA A 227 -3.30 15.41 -11.58
CA ALA A 227 -3.75 16.42 -12.53
C ALA A 227 -5.25 16.69 -12.41
N HIS A 228 -6.07 15.64 -12.29
CA HIS A 228 -7.51 15.78 -12.14
C HIS A 228 -7.89 16.58 -10.88
N ALA A 229 -7.34 16.21 -9.72
CA ALA A 229 -7.62 16.89 -8.46
C ALA A 229 -7.12 18.34 -8.47
N LEU A 230 -5.88 18.59 -8.92
CA LEU A 230 -5.28 19.92 -8.97
C LEU A 230 -6.08 20.88 -9.87
N LEU A 231 -6.38 20.47 -11.09
CA LEU A 231 -6.97 21.34 -12.12
C LEU A 231 -8.49 21.49 -11.95
N SER A 232 -9.19 20.46 -11.47
CA SER A 232 -10.64 20.53 -11.21
C SER A 232 -10.95 21.46 -10.04
N ARG A 233 -10.17 21.43 -8.95
CA ARG A 233 -10.31 22.35 -7.81
C ARG A 233 -10.19 23.81 -8.23
N ALA A 234 -9.17 24.12 -9.04
CA ALA A 234 -8.94 25.48 -9.51
C ALA A 234 -10.03 25.96 -10.46
N SER A 235 -10.60 25.05 -11.26
CA SER A 235 -11.73 25.36 -12.14
C SER A 235 -13.05 25.56 -11.38
N ALA A 236 -13.23 24.89 -10.24
CA ALA A 236 -14.41 25.05 -9.38
C ALA A 236 -14.33 26.32 -8.50
N GLY A 237 -13.12 26.81 -8.21
CA GLY A 237 -12.87 27.99 -7.40
C GLY A 237 -12.79 29.30 -8.19
N THR A 238 -13.91 29.83 -8.71
CA THR A 238 -14.23 31.27 -8.86
C THR A 238 -15.66 31.41 -9.39
N PRO A 239 -16.56 32.14 -8.70
CA PRO A 239 -16.46 33.61 -8.60
C PRO A 239 -16.82 34.17 -7.21
N HIS A 240 -15.84 34.55 -6.40
CA HIS A 240 -16.03 35.59 -5.37
C HIS A 240 -14.69 36.26 -5.05
N GLN A 241 -14.52 37.44 -5.65
CA GLN A 241 -13.88 38.64 -5.10
C GLN A 241 -12.62 38.45 -4.23
N PHE A 242 -11.47 38.35 -4.90
CA PHE A 242 -10.29 39.11 -4.47
C PHE A 242 -10.20 40.32 -5.40
N GLU A 243 -10.46 41.51 -4.86
CA GLU A 243 -10.18 42.77 -5.56
C GLU A 243 -8.68 42.84 -5.82
N LEU A 244 -8.29 42.95 -7.09
CA LEU A 244 -6.96 43.42 -7.48
C LEU A 244 -7.08 44.88 -7.92
N PRO A 245 -6.35 45.81 -7.27
CA PRO A 245 -5.85 46.98 -7.95
C PRO A 245 -4.50 46.61 -8.60
N ASP A 246 -4.51 45.93 -9.75
CA ASP A 246 -3.60 46.22 -10.87
C ASP A 246 -3.87 45.30 -12.07
N ASN A 247 -3.94 45.89 -13.26
CA ASN A 247 -4.44 45.27 -14.49
C ASN A 247 -3.30 44.76 -15.42
N SER A 248 -2.34 44.00 -14.89
CA SER A 248 -1.23 43.48 -15.73
C SER A 248 -0.63 42.12 -15.38
N ALA A 249 -1.15 41.40 -14.39
CA ALA A 249 -0.64 40.06 -14.04
C ALA A 249 -1.62 38.97 -14.50
N THR A 250 -1.17 38.08 -15.39
CA THR A 250 -1.89 36.83 -15.72
C THR A 250 -2.12 36.03 -14.44
N PRO A 251 -3.33 35.47 -14.22
CA PRO A 251 -3.60 34.67 -13.02
C PRO A 251 -2.62 33.48 -12.94
N ASP A 252 -2.03 33.27 -11.76
CA ASP A 252 -1.09 32.17 -11.47
C ASP A 252 -1.88 30.84 -11.41
N LEU A 253 -2.17 30.29 -12.59
CA LEU A 253 -2.92 29.04 -12.77
C LEU A 253 -2.06 27.86 -12.31
N PRO A 254 -2.64 26.87 -11.61
CA PRO A 254 -1.89 25.70 -11.21
C PRO A 254 -1.44 24.91 -12.44
N SER A 255 -0.26 24.31 -12.35
CA SER A 255 0.34 23.54 -13.43
C SER A 255 0.91 22.21 -12.95
N ILE A 256 0.91 21.23 -13.85
CA ILE A 256 1.53 19.93 -13.66
C ILE A 256 2.39 19.56 -14.85
N HIS A 257 3.62 19.14 -14.58
CA HIS A 257 4.55 18.60 -15.57
C HIS A 257 4.86 17.14 -15.24
N ILE A 258 4.44 16.24 -16.13
CA ILE A 258 4.59 14.79 -16.00
C ILE A 258 5.81 14.34 -16.82
N LEU A 259 6.79 13.73 -16.16
CA LEU A 259 7.92 13.05 -16.78
C LEU A 259 7.60 11.53 -16.75
N TRP A 260 7.16 10.98 -17.89
CA TRP A 260 6.65 9.61 -17.97
C TRP A 260 7.66 8.65 -18.61
N ALA A 261 8.24 7.78 -17.79
CA ALA A 261 9.17 6.74 -18.19
C ALA A 261 8.47 5.41 -18.48
N ASN A 262 8.77 4.83 -19.65
CA ASN A 262 8.26 3.55 -20.12
C ASN A 262 9.41 2.67 -20.63
N ARG A 263 9.23 1.35 -20.56
CA ARG A 263 10.21 0.42 -21.13
C ARG A 263 10.10 0.39 -22.66
N GLN A 264 8.87 0.33 -23.16
CA GLN A 264 8.57 0.11 -24.57
C GLN A 264 7.74 1.26 -25.14
N ARG A 265 7.95 1.58 -26.42
CA ARG A 265 7.19 2.62 -27.12
C ARG A 265 5.69 2.29 -27.19
N GLU A 266 5.34 1.01 -27.25
CA GLU A 266 3.95 0.58 -27.32
C GLU A 266 3.08 1.07 -26.15
N ASP A 267 3.66 1.27 -24.96
CA ASP A 267 2.95 1.77 -23.78
C ASP A 267 2.48 3.24 -23.95
N CYS A 268 3.13 4.01 -24.84
CA CYS A 268 2.89 5.44 -25.06
C CYS A 268 2.90 5.82 -26.56
N LEU A 269 2.29 4.99 -27.41
CA LEU A 269 2.22 5.22 -28.87
C LEU A 269 1.67 6.61 -29.20
N GLY A 270 2.34 7.33 -30.09
CA GLY A 270 1.96 8.68 -30.51
C GLY A 270 2.31 9.80 -29.53
N GLY A 271 2.89 9.50 -28.37
CA GLY A 271 3.32 10.52 -27.39
C GLY A 271 4.50 11.35 -27.88
N VAL A 272 4.38 12.68 -27.81
CA VAL A 272 5.43 13.65 -28.16
C VAL A 272 5.69 14.55 -26.96
N SER A 273 6.97 14.67 -26.57
CA SER A 273 7.41 15.45 -25.41
C SER A 273 7.24 16.96 -25.63
N ASP A 274 6.60 17.65 -24.68
CA ASP A 274 6.27 19.07 -24.79
C ASP A 274 7.48 20.00 -24.60
N THR A 275 8.50 19.59 -23.84
CA THR A 275 9.62 20.47 -23.48
C THR A 275 10.88 20.30 -24.33
N THR A 276 10.86 19.37 -25.29
CA THR A 276 12.02 19.10 -26.14
C THR A 276 12.21 20.22 -27.17
N LYS A 277 12.79 21.35 -26.75
CA LYS A 277 13.29 22.39 -27.66
C LYS A 277 14.63 21.91 -28.23
N LEU A 278 14.68 21.65 -29.55
CA LEU A 278 15.85 21.34 -30.38
C LEU A 278 16.45 19.90 -30.28
N SER A 279 16.01 19.03 -31.19
CA SER A 279 16.85 17.94 -31.76
C SER A 279 16.94 18.02 -33.29
N PHE A 280 16.90 19.24 -33.85
CA PHE A 280 17.04 19.47 -35.29
C PHE A 280 18.44 19.07 -35.83
N PHE A 281 19.46 18.92 -34.96
CA PHE A 281 20.82 18.52 -35.37
C PHE A 281 21.12 17.01 -35.30
N ARG A 282 20.16 16.14 -34.96
CA ARG A 282 20.40 14.68 -35.00
C ARG A 282 19.99 14.01 -36.32
N GLY A 283 19.42 14.78 -37.25
CA GLY A 283 18.91 14.30 -38.54
C GLY A 283 19.94 14.15 -39.67
N LEU A 284 21.20 14.53 -39.49
CA LEU A 284 22.19 14.51 -40.59
C LEU A 284 22.98 13.19 -40.74
N PHE A 285 22.91 12.25 -39.78
CA PHE A 285 23.72 11.01 -39.82
C PHE A 285 23.01 9.76 -39.26
N SER A 286 21.73 9.54 -39.57
CA SER A 286 21.08 8.24 -39.33
C SER A 286 20.79 7.52 -40.65
N PRO A 287 21.11 6.21 -40.78
CA PRO A 287 20.76 5.44 -41.97
C PRO A 287 19.24 5.28 -42.06
N PRO A 288 18.67 5.05 -43.25
CA PRO A 288 17.23 5.10 -43.44
C PRO A 288 16.56 3.95 -42.68
N ARG A 289 15.83 4.28 -41.60
CA ARG A 289 14.95 3.34 -40.93
C ARG A 289 13.81 2.99 -41.89
N ARG A 290 13.74 1.71 -42.23
CA ARG A 290 12.72 1.06 -43.05
C ARG A 290 11.32 1.49 -42.55
N LYS A 291 10.57 2.19 -43.40
CA LYS A 291 9.15 2.51 -43.16
C LYS A 291 8.37 1.19 -43.11
N GLN A 292 8.13 0.67 -41.91
CA GLN A 292 6.96 -0.16 -41.69
C GLN A 292 5.77 0.80 -41.58
N ALA A 293 4.88 0.74 -42.57
CA ALA A 293 3.56 1.31 -42.49
C ALA A 293 2.83 0.59 -41.34
N GLN A 294 2.77 1.23 -40.19
CA GLN A 294 1.99 0.78 -39.04
C GLN A 294 1.00 1.91 -38.78
N ASP A 295 -0.29 1.58 -38.82
CA ASP A 295 -1.41 2.51 -38.67
C ASP A 295 -1.14 3.57 -37.59
N SER A 296 -1.49 4.81 -37.92
CA SER A 296 -1.38 6.00 -37.06
C SER A 296 -2.37 5.97 -35.90
N SER A 297 -2.41 4.88 -35.12
CA SER A 297 -3.22 4.78 -33.91
C SER A 297 -2.45 5.37 -32.73
N VAL A 298 -2.87 6.54 -32.24
CA VAL A 298 -2.39 7.10 -30.96
C VAL A 298 -2.82 6.15 -29.83
N GLY A 299 -1.93 5.86 -28.89
CA GLY A 299 -2.20 4.97 -27.76
C GLY A 299 -3.24 5.55 -26.80
N LEU A 300 -4.02 4.69 -26.14
CA LEU A 300 -5.18 5.09 -25.33
C LEU A 300 -4.83 6.06 -24.19
N VAL A 301 -3.73 5.78 -23.48
CA VAL A 301 -3.27 6.66 -22.38
C VAL A 301 -2.78 8.01 -22.93
N VAL A 302 -2.15 8.01 -24.10
CA VAL A 302 -1.74 9.25 -24.79
C VAL A 302 -2.96 10.06 -25.22
N GLN A 303 -4.00 9.42 -25.76
CA GLN A 303 -5.27 10.10 -26.08
C GLN A 303 -5.87 10.78 -24.84
N GLU A 304 -5.83 10.15 -23.67
CA GLU A 304 -6.28 10.75 -22.41
C GLU A 304 -5.44 11.98 -22.02
N LEU A 305 -4.11 11.88 -22.14
CA LEU A 305 -3.21 13.00 -21.87
C LEU A 305 -3.44 14.16 -22.83
N GLU A 306 -3.63 13.90 -24.12
CA GLU A 306 -3.93 14.94 -25.12
C GLU A 306 -5.31 15.57 -24.89
N ALA A 307 -6.32 14.78 -24.51
CA ALA A 307 -7.62 15.31 -24.11
C ALA A 307 -7.53 16.19 -22.86
N LEU A 308 -6.70 15.80 -21.88
CA LEU A 308 -6.43 16.58 -20.68
C LEU A 308 -5.71 17.89 -21.00
N LYS A 309 -4.67 17.87 -21.85
CA LYS A 309 -3.99 19.06 -22.36
C LYS A 309 -4.94 19.99 -23.11
N SER A 310 -5.83 19.43 -23.94
CA SER A 310 -6.85 20.19 -24.67
C SER A 310 -7.85 20.87 -23.72
N LYS A 311 -8.21 20.22 -22.60
CA LYS A 311 -9.12 20.79 -21.60
C LYS A 311 -8.43 21.86 -20.73
N TYR A 312 -7.15 21.70 -20.45
CA TYR A 312 -6.36 22.62 -19.63
C TYR A 312 -5.10 23.11 -20.36
N PRO A 313 -5.24 23.98 -21.38
CA PRO A 313 -4.11 24.48 -22.15
C PRO A 313 -3.09 25.18 -21.23
N GLN A 314 -1.79 24.98 -21.51
CA GLN A 314 -0.66 25.56 -20.77
C GLN A 314 -0.49 25.10 -19.30
N GLN A 315 -1.45 24.39 -18.72
CA GLN A 315 -1.39 23.89 -17.34
C GLN A 315 -0.87 22.45 -17.25
N VAL A 316 -0.90 21.69 -18.35
CA VAL A 316 -0.42 20.30 -18.39
C VAL A 316 0.71 20.17 -19.40
N LYS A 317 1.85 19.66 -18.94
CA LYS A 317 2.99 19.26 -19.78
C LYS A 317 3.33 17.80 -19.55
N VAL A 318 3.70 17.10 -20.60
CA VAL A 318 4.10 15.69 -20.56
C VAL A 318 5.34 15.49 -21.41
N ASP A 319 6.38 14.92 -20.82
CA ASP A 319 7.54 14.42 -21.54
C ASP A 319 7.63 12.90 -21.41
N TYR A 320 7.90 12.26 -22.55
CA TYR A 320 7.93 10.81 -22.69
C TYR A 320 9.38 10.33 -22.75
N PHE A 321 9.71 9.35 -21.93
CA PHE A 321 11.02 8.69 -21.89
C PHE A 321 10.82 7.19 -22.10
N VAL A 322 11.53 6.62 -23.06
CA VAL A 322 11.42 5.22 -23.49
C VAL A 322 12.79 4.56 -23.50
N ASP A 323 12.94 3.51 -22.70
CA ASP A 323 14.20 2.78 -22.55
C ASP A 323 14.69 2.19 -23.88
N GLU A 324 13.81 1.57 -24.68
CA GLU A 324 14.14 1.04 -26.02
C GLU A 324 14.64 2.10 -27.00
N GLU A 325 14.31 3.36 -26.75
CA GLU A 325 14.77 4.50 -27.55
C GLU A 325 15.96 5.23 -26.92
N ASN A 326 16.50 4.69 -25.83
CA ASN A 326 17.61 5.25 -25.07
C ASN A 326 17.33 6.68 -24.56
N THR A 327 16.07 6.98 -24.22
CA THR A 327 15.68 8.25 -23.58
C THR A 327 15.37 7.98 -22.11
N ARG A 328 15.90 8.82 -21.21
CA ARG A 328 15.77 8.64 -19.76
C ARG A 328 15.55 9.98 -19.07
N ILE A 329 14.76 9.96 -18.00
CA ILE A 329 14.64 11.11 -17.10
C ILE A 329 16.01 11.33 -16.46
N ASN A 330 16.51 12.56 -16.54
CA ASN A 330 17.79 12.96 -15.97
C ASN A 330 17.63 14.21 -15.09
N GLU A 331 18.71 14.57 -14.39
CA GLU A 331 18.75 15.74 -13.51
C GLU A 331 18.30 17.02 -14.23
N GLU A 332 18.73 17.23 -15.47
CA GLU A 332 18.39 18.41 -16.25
C GLU A 332 16.90 18.50 -16.56
N SER A 333 16.27 17.41 -17.00
CA SER A 333 14.83 17.38 -17.27
C SER A 333 13.99 17.69 -16.03
N ILE A 334 14.44 17.21 -14.85
CA ILE A 334 13.78 17.50 -13.58
C ILE A 334 14.00 18.97 -13.19
N ALA A 335 15.24 19.47 -13.28
CA ALA A 335 15.55 20.88 -12.98
C ALA A 335 14.78 21.85 -13.89
N GLN A 336 14.69 21.55 -15.19
CA GLN A 336 13.89 22.33 -16.14
C GLN A 336 12.40 22.31 -15.78
N SER A 337 11.85 21.17 -15.36
CA SER A 337 10.47 21.07 -14.86
C SER A 337 10.22 21.99 -13.65
N LEU A 338 11.18 22.01 -12.70
CA LEU A 338 11.09 22.84 -11.49
C LEU A 338 11.22 24.34 -11.80
N LEU A 339 12.10 24.72 -12.71
CA LEU A 339 12.28 26.12 -13.12
C LEU A 339 11.10 26.64 -13.95
N ASN A 340 10.52 25.81 -14.81
CA ASN A 340 9.31 26.17 -15.55
C ASN A 340 8.07 26.32 -14.65
N SER A 341 8.19 25.89 -13.39
CA SER A 341 7.15 25.93 -12.37
C SER A 341 7.31 27.10 -11.39
N SER A 342 8.41 27.86 -11.42
CA SER A 342 8.61 28.97 -10.47
C SER A 342 7.83 30.21 -10.90
N SER A 343 6.71 30.51 -10.24
CA SER A 343 6.01 31.78 -10.39
C SER A 343 6.71 32.87 -9.56
N THR A 344 6.65 34.12 -10.03
CA THR A 344 7.33 35.30 -9.47
C THR A 344 6.67 35.87 -8.20
N GLY A 345 5.76 35.12 -7.58
CA GLY A 345 5.02 35.52 -6.37
C GLY A 345 5.66 35.03 -5.07
N PRO A 346 5.12 35.41 -3.89
CA PRO A 346 5.57 34.94 -2.58
C PRO A 346 5.33 33.42 -2.45
N ARG A 347 6.34 32.63 -2.88
CA ARG A 347 6.48 31.16 -2.85
C ARG A 347 5.18 30.36 -3.13
N PRO A 348 4.84 30.12 -4.41
CA PRO A 348 3.87 29.07 -4.75
C PRO A 348 4.29 27.73 -4.12
N SER A 349 3.38 27.04 -3.44
CA SER A 349 3.74 25.72 -2.89
C SER A 349 3.87 24.72 -4.04
N SER A 350 5.09 24.23 -4.20
CA SER A 350 5.48 23.32 -5.29
C SER A 350 5.68 21.93 -4.72
N LEU A 351 5.25 20.92 -5.46
CA LEU A 351 5.29 19.52 -5.03
C LEU A 351 5.99 18.66 -6.08
N ILE A 352 6.86 17.76 -5.61
CA ILE A 352 7.46 16.71 -6.45
C ILE A 352 6.88 15.37 -6.00
N ILE A 353 6.32 14.62 -6.94
CA ILE A 353 5.76 13.29 -6.67
C ILE A 353 6.47 12.28 -7.57
N VAL A 354 6.85 11.13 -7.01
CA VAL A 354 7.47 10.02 -7.75
C VAL A 354 6.62 8.77 -7.55
N SER A 355 6.15 8.17 -8.64
CA SER A 355 5.34 6.94 -8.62
C SER A 355 5.84 5.95 -9.66
N GLY A 356 6.08 4.70 -9.25
CA GLY A 356 6.56 3.64 -10.13
C GLY A 356 7.06 2.44 -9.32
N PRO A 357 7.74 1.48 -9.95
CA PRO A 357 8.37 0.36 -9.25
C PRO A 357 9.37 0.83 -8.17
N ASP A 358 9.64 0.02 -7.15
CA ASP A 358 10.53 0.40 -6.03
C ASP A 358 11.93 0.84 -6.46
N GLY A 359 12.49 0.18 -7.50
CA GLY A 359 13.77 0.59 -8.09
C GLY A 359 13.71 1.96 -8.77
N PHE A 360 12.57 2.34 -9.34
CA PHE A 360 12.35 3.67 -9.92
C PHE A 360 12.24 4.72 -8.82
N ILE A 361 11.44 4.46 -7.78
CA ILE A 361 11.27 5.37 -6.64
C ILE A 361 12.61 5.62 -5.94
N SER A 362 13.32 4.54 -5.59
CA SER A 362 14.60 4.64 -4.87
C SER A 362 15.68 5.37 -5.67
N HIS A 363 15.70 5.22 -6.99
CA HIS A 363 16.63 5.94 -7.88
C HIS A 363 16.37 7.44 -7.92
N PHE A 364 15.10 7.86 -8.00
CA PHE A 364 14.73 9.26 -8.15
C PHE A 364 14.61 10.01 -6.82
N ALA A 365 13.88 9.46 -5.84
CA ALA A 365 13.55 10.14 -4.59
C ALA A 365 14.40 9.69 -3.38
N GLY A 366 15.15 8.59 -3.51
CA GLY A 366 15.82 7.94 -2.39
C GLY A 366 14.92 6.94 -1.64
N PRO A 367 15.45 6.30 -0.58
CA PRO A 367 14.74 5.25 0.14
C PRO A 367 13.56 5.83 0.95
N LYS A 368 12.45 5.09 0.97
CA LYS A 368 11.37 5.35 1.93
C LYS A 368 11.77 4.85 3.32
N VAL A 369 11.15 5.44 4.34
CA VAL A 369 11.38 5.08 5.75
C VAL A 369 10.07 4.63 6.38
N TRP A 370 10.14 3.65 7.27
CA TRP A 370 8.98 3.30 8.09
C TRP A 370 8.95 4.22 9.31
N SER A 371 7.84 4.91 9.52
CA SER A 371 7.65 5.79 10.67
C SER A 371 6.17 5.86 11.05
N ASN A 372 5.85 5.88 12.34
CA ASN A 372 4.47 5.91 12.85
C ASN A 372 3.56 4.81 12.24
N GLY A 373 4.11 3.60 12.05
CA GLY A 373 3.38 2.47 11.49
C GLY A 373 2.99 2.60 10.00
N ARG A 374 3.49 3.61 9.29
CA ARG A 374 3.29 3.80 7.84
C ARG A 374 4.64 3.95 7.13
N GLU A 375 4.68 3.53 5.88
CA GLU A 375 5.78 3.86 5.00
C GLU A 375 5.64 5.35 4.63
N GLN A 376 6.66 6.15 4.93
CA GLN A 376 6.72 7.58 4.68
C GLN A 376 7.94 7.90 3.80
N GLN A 377 7.91 9.08 3.19
CA GLN A 377 9.07 9.57 2.45
C GLN A 377 10.25 9.75 3.41
N GLY A 378 11.38 9.12 3.08
CA GLY A 378 12.64 9.30 3.80
C GLY A 378 13.37 10.57 3.34
N PRO A 379 14.63 10.77 3.80
CA PRO A 379 15.47 11.84 3.29
C PRO A 379 15.48 11.83 1.75
N VAL A 380 15.18 12.99 1.15
CA VAL A 380 15.16 13.13 -0.31
C VAL A 380 16.58 12.91 -0.82
N GLY A 381 16.75 11.89 -1.65
CA GLY A 381 18.01 11.52 -2.28
C GLY A 381 17.86 11.39 -3.79
N GLY A 382 18.74 10.61 -4.40
CA GLY A 382 18.65 10.27 -5.82
C GLY A 382 18.80 11.48 -6.75
N VAL A 383 18.25 11.35 -7.95
CA VAL A 383 18.32 12.40 -9.00
C VAL A 383 17.51 13.63 -8.61
N VAL A 384 16.43 13.49 -7.84
CA VAL A 384 15.62 14.64 -7.37
C VAL A 384 16.43 15.54 -6.45
N ALA A 385 17.21 14.98 -5.51
CA ALA A 385 18.08 15.78 -4.65
C ALA A 385 19.14 16.55 -5.44
N GLN A 386 19.70 15.94 -6.49
CA GLN A 386 20.68 16.58 -7.39
C GLN A 386 20.05 17.74 -8.15
N ALA A 387 18.85 17.54 -8.72
CA ALA A 387 18.13 18.58 -9.44
C ALA A 387 17.75 19.75 -8.53
N LEU A 388 17.30 19.47 -7.29
CA LEU A 388 16.99 20.50 -6.29
C LEU A 388 18.24 21.31 -5.90
N ALA A 389 19.38 20.64 -5.67
CA ALA A 389 20.64 21.30 -5.35
C ALA A 389 21.07 22.25 -6.48
N ARG A 390 20.89 21.84 -7.75
CA ARG A 390 21.20 22.67 -8.91
C ARG A 390 20.28 23.89 -9.04
N VAL A 391 18.98 23.71 -8.86
CA VAL A 391 18.00 24.81 -8.92
C VAL A 391 18.29 25.84 -7.81
N ASN A 392 18.62 25.37 -6.61
CA ASN A 392 18.90 26.25 -5.47
C ASN A 392 20.32 26.87 -5.50
N GLY A 393 21.30 26.17 -6.06
CA GLY A 393 22.70 26.62 -6.16
C GLY A 393 23.00 27.47 -7.39
N GLY A 394 22.09 27.54 -8.37
CA GLY A 394 22.23 28.38 -9.57
C GLY A 394 21.94 29.87 -9.36
N GLY A 395 21.68 30.30 -8.12
CA GLY A 395 21.39 31.69 -7.76
C GLY A 395 22.48 32.33 -6.91
N GLY A 396 23.47 32.95 -7.55
CA GLY A 396 24.31 34.00 -6.97
C GLY A 396 25.69 33.57 -6.46
N ASP A 397 26.70 33.66 -7.32
CA ASP A 397 28.12 33.78 -6.94
C ASP A 397 28.54 35.26 -6.68
N ASP A 398 27.62 36.23 -6.69
CA ASP A 398 27.95 37.67 -6.54
C ASP A 398 26.98 38.42 -5.58
N ASP A 399 27.03 38.16 -4.27
CA ASP A 399 26.52 39.11 -3.26
C ASP A 399 27.50 39.21 -2.05
N PRO A 400 28.29 40.29 -1.96
CA PRO A 400 29.30 40.47 -0.91
C PRO A 400 28.74 40.93 0.45
N SER A 401 27.42 40.90 0.69
CA SER A 401 26.81 41.54 1.86
C SER A 401 26.03 40.63 2.84
N ARG A 402 26.40 39.34 2.96
CA ARG A 402 25.84 38.47 4.03
C ARG A 402 26.68 38.50 5.32
N PRO A 403 26.06 38.69 6.51
CA PRO A 403 26.78 38.66 7.77
C PRO A 403 27.17 37.23 8.15
N VAL A 404 28.43 37.08 8.58
CA VAL A 404 29.01 35.85 9.12
C VAL A 404 28.28 35.48 10.41
N VAL A 405 27.67 34.30 10.43
CA VAL A 405 27.21 33.66 11.67
C VAL A 405 28.28 32.66 12.10
N ASP A 406 28.61 32.79 13.38
CA ASP A 406 29.79 32.31 14.07
C ASP A 406 29.98 30.78 14.09
N GLY A 407 31.23 30.37 13.86
CA GLY A 407 31.88 29.28 14.59
C GLY A 407 31.41 27.84 14.40
N ARG A 408 31.49 27.28 13.18
CA ARG A 408 31.93 25.88 12.98
C ARG A 408 32.75 25.77 11.70
N GLU A 409 34.01 25.45 11.88
CA GLU A 409 35.02 25.29 10.83
C GLU A 409 34.61 24.18 9.86
N LEU A 410 34.18 24.57 8.65
CA LEU A 410 34.00 23.67 7.51
C LEU A 410 35.32 23.60 6.76
N ARG A 411 35.84 22.37 6.57
CA ARG A 411 37.08 22.10 5.84
C ARG A 411 36.99 22.62 4.39
N PRO A 412 38.08 23.19 3.84
CA PRO A 412 38.08 23.73 2.49
C PRO A 412 37.96 22.64 1.42
N SER A 413 37.24 22.98 0.36
CA SER A 413 37.01 22.20 -0.85
C SER A 413 38.32 21.83 -1.55
N GLY A 414 38.59 20.53 -1.72
CA GLY A 414 39.69 20.07 -2.56
C GLY A 414 40.21 18.63 -2.34
N GLU A 415 39.83 17.94 -1.27
CA GLU A 415 40.36 16.59 -1.01
C GLU A 415 39.38 15.47 -1.38
N ARG A 416 39.88 14.50 -2.16
CA ARG A 416 39.20 13.27 -2.56
C ARG A 416 39.07 12.35 -1.34
N TRP A 417 37.84 11.94 -1.01
CA TRP A 417 37.52 10.97 0.04
C TRP A 417 38.47 9.77 0.03
N ARG A 418 39.18 9.50 1.13
CA ARG A 418 39.95 8.27 1.28
C ARG A 418 39.07 7.19 1.92
N LYS A 419 39.37 5.94 1.60
CA LYS A 419 38.62 4.76 2.04
C LYS A 419 38.61 4.62 3.58
N GLU A 420 39.51 5.32 4.27
CA GLU A 420 39.68 5.31 5.73
C GLU A 420 38.74 6.28 6.48
N ASP A 421 38.04 7.19 5.79
CA ASP A 421 37.16 8.21 6.42
C ASP A 421 35.77 7.68 6.82
N PHE A 422 35.48 6.40 6.54
CA PHE A 422 34.23 5.75 6.95
C PHE A 422 34.47 4.91 8.22
N PRO A 423 33.61 5.00 9.25
CA PRO A 423 33.76 4.17 10.44
C PRO A 423 33.66 2.70 10.03
N LEU A 424 34.70 1.91 10.37
CA LEU A 424 34.69 0.48 10.15
C LEU A 424 33.50 -0.13 10.92
N PRO A 425 32.73 -1.05 10.30
CA PRO A 425 31.62 -1.69 10.99
C PRO A 425 32.17 -2.50 12.18
N PRO A 426 31.51 -2.48 13.35
CA PRO A 426 31.90 -3.33 14.46
C PRO A 426 31.86 -4.79 14.01
N THR A 427 32.89 -5.55 14.39
CA THR A 427 33.10 -6.98 14.11
C THR A 427 31.78 -7.74 14.11
N SER A 428 31.25 -7.97 12.91
CA SER A 428 29.88 -8.43 12.75
C SER A 428 29.81 -9.95 12.86
N VAL A 429 28.94 -10.42 13.74
CA VAL A 429 28.27 -11.70 13.51
C VAL A 429 27.63 -11.57 12.12
N PRO A 430 27.85 -12.52 11.19
CA PRO A 430 27.36 -12.39 9.83
C PRO A 430 25.85 -12.10 9.84
N PRO A 431 25.39 -11.16 9.00
CA PRO A 431 24.01 -10.71 8.98
C PRO A 431 23.07 -11.91 8.86
N PHE A 432 21.90 -11.82 9.50
CA PHE A 432 20.94 -12.92 9.55
C PHE A 432 20.32 -13.15 8.17
N HIS A 433 21.04 -13.89 7.33
CA HIS A 433 20.65 -14.13 5.96
C HIS A 433 19.40 -15.02 5.88
N PRO A 434 18.45 -14.71 4.97
CA PRO A 434 17.21 -15.47 4.80
C PRO A 434 17.41 -16.97 4.57
N VAL A 435 18.47 -17.35 3.84
CA VAL A 435 18.79 -18.76 3.55
C VAL A 435 19.16 -19.52 4.83
N THR A 436 19.99 -18.92 5.69
CA THR A 436 20.40 -19.51 6.97
C THR A 436 19.22 -19.61 7.94
N LEU A 437 18.37 -18.59 7.97
CA LEU A 437 17.12 -18.60 8.74
C LEU A 437 16.20 -19.74 8.30
N LEU A 438 15.98 -19.92 6.99
CA LEU A 438 15.14 -21.00 6.46
C LEU A 438 15.70 -22.38 6.86
N SER A 439 17.02 -22.56 6.82
CA SER A 439 17.66 -23.80 7.30
C SER A 439 17.39 -24.05 8.79
N TYR A 440 17.44 -23.01 9.63
CA TYR A 440 17.13 -23.12 11.06
C TYR A 440 15.65 -23.42 11.32
N LEU A 441 14.74 -22.77 10.59
CA LEU A 441 13.31 -22.99 10.71
C LEU A 441 12.90 -24.40 10.26
N ASN A 442 13.47 -24.89 9.14
CA ASN A 442 13.24 -26.25 8.67
C ASN A 442 13.78 -27.29 9.67
N SER A 443 14.95 -27.03 10.26
CA SER A 443 15.49 -27.90 11.31
C SER A 443 14.59 -27.90 12.57
N ALA A 444 14.07 -26.73 12.97
CA ALA A 444 13.13 -26.60 14.08
C ALA A 444 11.84 -27.39 13.85
N LEU A 445 11.22 -27.21 12.68
CA LEU A 445 10.00 -27.91 12.30
C LEU A 445 10.21 -29.41 12.19
N GLN A 446 11.32 -29.85 11.60
CA GLN A 446 11.63 -31.27 11.49
C GLN A 446 11.89 -31.91 12.86
N SER A 447 12.51 -31.20 13.80
CA SER A 447 12.78 -31.72 15.15
C SER A 447 11.51 -31.89 15.99
N TYR A 448 10.50 -31.06 15.76
CA TYR A 448 9.26 -31.04 16.56
C TYR A 448 8.12 -31.85 15.90
N LEU A 449 7.98 -31.77 14.57
CA LEU A 449 6.87 -32.34 13.81
C LEU A 449 7.32 -33.49 12.88
N GLY A 450 8.60 -33.87 12.89
CA GLY A 450 9.14 -34.86 11.97
C GLY A 450 9.12 -34.41 10.50
N LEU A 451 9.12 -35.35 9.57
CA LEU A 451 9.13 -35.10 8.11
C LEU A 451 7.94 -34.27 7.62
N SER A 452 6.78 -34.30 8.31
CA SER A 452 5.64 -33.46 7.98
C SER A 452 5.88 -31.97 8.23
N GLY A 453 6.77 -31.61 9.16
CA GLY A 453 7.09 -30.22 9.47
C GLY A 453 7.76 -29.48 8.31
N THR A 454 8.51 -30.18 7.45
CA THR A 454 9.18 -29.56 6.30
C THR A 454 8.24 -29.25 5.14
N ALA A 455 7.00 -29.75 5.18
CA ALA A 455 5.96 -29.46 4.20
C ALA A 455 5.17 -28.18 4.52
N ILE A 456 5.36 -27.58 5.71
CA ILE A 456 4.71 -26.33 6.09
C ILE A 456 5.35 -25.18 5.31
N PRO A 457 4.59 -24.46 4.47
CA PRO A 457 5.15 -23.38 3.66
C PRO A 457 5.49 -22.18 4.55
N ILE A 458 6.78 -21.84 4.62
CA ILE A 458 7.28 -20.65 5.31
C ILE A 458 7.76 -19.62 4.30
N ASP A 459 7.30 -18.40 4.46
CA ASP A 459 7.70 -17.26 3.63
C ASP A 459 8.38 -16.19 4.51
N VAL A 460 9.63 -15.86 4.22
CA VAL A 460 10.40 -14.85 4.98
C VAL A 460 10.06 -13.47 4.44
N LEU A 461 9.26 -12.73 5.19
CA LEU A 461 8.78 -11.40 4.78
C LEU A 461 9.84 -10.31 4.96
N LYS A 462 10.63 -10.39 6.03
CA LYS A 462 11.64 -9.40 6.39
C LYS A 462 12.69 -10.03 7.31
N THR A 463 13.94 -9.60 7.17
CA THR A 463 15.01 -9.82 8.14
C THR A 463 15.62 -8.48 8.51
N GLN A 464 15.83 -8.21 9.79
CA GLN A 464 16.46 -7.00 10.29
C GLN A 464 17.28 -7.35 11.52
N ASN A 465 18.58 -7.07 11.51
CA ASN A 465 19.52 -7.49 12.55
C ASN A 465 19.43 -9.02 12.79
N ASP A 466 19.10 -9.45 14.00
CA ASP A 466 18.84 -10.84 14.36
C ASP A 466 17.35 -11.22 14.31
N ASP A 467 16.46 -10.31 13.93
CA ASP A 467 15.03 -10.56 13.84
C ASP A 467 14.59 -10.93 12.43
N ALA A 468 13.58 -11.79 12.37
CA ALA A 468 12.90 -12.17 11.15
C ALA A 468 11.39 -12.21 11.35
N TRP A 469 10.66 -11.83 10.30
CA TRP A 469 9.21 -11.91 10.24
C TRP A 469 8.85 -12.94 9.19
N ILE A 470 8.22 -14.02 9.62
CA ILE A 470 7.83 -15.13 8.76
C ILE A 470 6.32 -15.21 8.64
N ARG A 471 5.84 -15.51 7.43
CA ARG A 471 4.45 -15.84 7.15
C ARG A 471 4.29 -17.34 7.05
N ILE A 472 3.27 -17.84 7.73
CA ILE A 472 2.90 -19.25 7.81
C ILE A 472 1.38 -19.41 7.65
N PRO A 473 0.87 -20.58 7.24
CA PRO A 473 -0.56 -20.89 7.31
C PRO A 473 -1.12 -20.68 8.71
N PHE A 474 -2.39 -20.33 8.81
CA PHE A 474 -2.98 -20.00 10.11
C PHE A 474 -3.13 -21.25 10.98
N GLU A 475 -3.54 -22.36 10.37
CA GLU A 475 -3.67 -23.69 10.94
C GLU A 475 -2.37 -24.22 11.56
N ASP A 476 -1.21 -23.85 11.01
CA ASP A 476 0.10 -24.31 11.46
C ASP A 476 0.73 -23.39 12.52
N THR A 477 0.06 -22.31 12.91
CA THR A 477 0.61 -21.27 13.81
C THR A 477 1.12 -21.83 15.13
N SER A 478 0.31 -22.64 15.81
CA SER A 478 0.65 -23.20 17.12
C SER A 478 1.83 -24.16 17.02
N ALA A 479 1.86 -24.98 15.97
CA ALA A 479 2.90 -25.96 15.70
C ALA A 479 4.24 -25.27 15.39
N VAL A 480 4.23 -24.22 14.55
CA VAL A 480 5.43 -23.44 14.20
C VAL A 480 5.95 -22.65 15.41
N ILE A 481 5.07 -22.03 16.21
CA ILE A 481 5.49 -21.31 17.42
C ILE A 481 6.15 -22.26 18.42
N ALA A 482 5.56 -23.44 18.63
CA ALA A 482 6.10 -24.46 19.54
C ALA A 482 7.46 -24.99 19.04
N SER A 483 7.57 -25.30 17.75
CA SER A 483 8.82 -25.81 17.16
C SER A 483 9.95 -24.80 17.23
N VAL A 484 9.68 -23.53 16.90
CA VAL A 484 10.68 -22.45 16.93
C VAL A 484 11.13 -22.17 18.37
N SER A 485 10.20 -22.18 19.33
CA SER A 485 10.50 -21.82 20.73
C SER A 485 11.33 -22.88 21.48
N GLN A 486 11.29 -24.14 21.04
CA GLN A 486 12.01 -25.25 21.68
C GLN A 486 13.32 -25.62 20.96
N TRP A 487 13.56 -25.07 19.78
CA TRP A 487 14.70 -25.48 18.95
C TRP A 487 16.00 -24.78 19.35
N SER A 488 17.08 -25.56 19.33
CA SER A 488 18.46 -25.08 19.42
C SER A 488 19.34 -25.81 18.41
N GLY A 489 20.27 -25.10 17.80
CA GLY A 489 21.16 -25.61 16.77
C GLY A 489 22.62 -25.16 16.97
N ARG A 490 23.48 -25.52 16.02
CA ARG A 490 24.90 -25.13 15.99
C ARG A 490 25.21 -24.39 14.70
N SER A 491 26.01 -23.34 14.80
CA SER A 491 26.58 -22.57 13.69
C SER A 491 28.10 -22.47 13.87
N SER A 492 28.82 -22.03 12.84
CA SER A 492 30.29 -21.90 12.84
C SER A 492 30.84 -20.98 13.94
N GLY A 493 30.00 -20.13 14.54
CA GLY A 493 30.33 -19.25 15.67
C GLY A 493 29.77 -19.65 17.04
N GLY A 494 29.14 -20.83 17.19
CA GLY A 494 28.61 -21.31 18.48
C GLY A 494 27.19 -21.89 18.41
N GLY A 495 26.58 -22.12 19.57
CA GLY A 495 25.18 -22.56 19.64
C GLY A 495 24.22 -21.43 19.27
N VAL A 496 23.13 -21.75 18.59
CA VAL A 496 22.12 -20.79 18.12
C VAL A 496 20.75 -21.24 18.63
N GLN A 497 19.94 -20.29 19.11
CA GLN A 497 18.54 -20.52 19.45
C GLN A 497 17.66 -19.53 18.67
N LEU A 498 16.44 -19.96 18.36
CA LEU A 498 15.40 -19.09 17.84
C LEU A 498 14.41 -18.80 18.96
N ARG A 499 14.01 -17.54 19.09
CA ARG A 499 12.98 -17.12 20.06
C ARG A 499 11.83 -16.46 19.33
N VAL A 500 10.60 -16.88 19.60
CA VAL A 500 9.41 -16.16 19.16
C VAL A 500 9.25 -14.90 20.02
N LYS A 501 9.22 -13.74 19.40
CA LYS A 501 9.01 -12.44 20.07
C LYS A 501 7.55 -12.02 20.05
N ALA A 502 6.86 -12.24 18.92
CA ALA A 502 5.45 -11.86 18.76
C ALA A 502 4.79 -12.64 17.63
N SER A 503 3.46 -12.67 17.59
CA SER A 503 2.69 -13.22 16.46
C SER A 503 1.40 -12.43 16.22
N GLY A 504 0.94 -12.35 14.98
CA GLY A 504 -0.19 -11.52 14.60
C GLY A 504 -0.63 -11.71 13.15
N THR A 505 -1.79 -11.18 12.80
CA THR A 505 -2.38 -11.32 11.45
C THR A 505 -1.88 -10.27 10.46
N TRP A 506 -1.17 -9.24 10.93
CA TRP A 506 -0.71 -8.11 10.11
C TRP A 506 0.74 -7.74 10.45
N LEU A 507 1.57 -7.55 9.42
CA LEU A 507 3.01 -7.33 9.56
C LEU A 507 3.32 -6.03 10.30
N GLY A 508 2.59 -4.95 9.96
CA GLY A 508 2.82 -3.63 10.54
C GLY A 508 2.63 -3.61 12.06
N GLY A 509 1.69 -4.37 12.60
CA GLY A 509 1.43 -4.42 14.04
C GLY A 509 2.56 -5.09 14.82
N LEU A 510 3.24 -6.05 14.18
CA LEU A 510 4.37 -6.77 14.77
C LEU A 510 5.71 -6.05 14.63
N VAL A 511 5.79 -5.08 13.70
CA VAL A 511 6.95 -4.20 13.55
C VAL A 511 6.80 -2.97 14.45
N VAL A 512 5.61 -2.40 14.61
CA VAL A 512 5.39 -1.25 15.50
C VAL A 512 5.53 -1.63 16.97
N ALA A 513 4.89 -2.72 17.41
CA ALA A 513 5.04 -3.21 18.79
C ALA A 513 6.51 -3.52 19.14
N SER A 514 7.35 -3.79 18.14
CA SER A 514 8.75 -4.08 18.34
C SER A 514 9.60 -2.87 18.73
N GLU A 515 9.34 -1.71 18.13
CA GLU A 515 10.09 -0.49 18.37
C GLU A 515 9.70 0.14 19.71
N ASP A 516 8.42 0.01 20.08
CA ASP A 516 7.90 0.48 21.36
C ASP A 516 8.37 -0.40 22.54
N GLU A 517 8.41 -1.74 22.36
CA GLU A 517 9.01 -2.63 23.36
C GLU A 517 10.52 -2.40 23.50
N GLU A 518 11.26 -2.20 22.41
CA GLU A 518 12.72 -1.96 22.49
C GLU A 518 13.02 -0.65 23.25
N ARG A 519 12.24 0.41 23.03
CA ARG A 519 12.30 1.67 23.80
C ARG A 519 12.05 1.47 25.30
N LEU A 520 11.06 0.63 25.65
CA LEU A 520 10.75 0.31 27.05
C LEU A 520 11.89 -0.45 27.76
N TRP A 521 12.66 -1.27 27.04
CA TRP A 521 13.77 -2.05 27.60
C TRP A 521 15.14 -1.35 27.53
N THR A 522 15.36 -0.42 26.59
CA THR A 522 16.66 0.28 26.45
C THR A 522 16.74 1.59 27.21
N GLY A 523 15.65 2.08 27.80
CA GLY A 523 15.64 3.29 28.64
C GLY A 523 16.19 4.53 27.95
N LYS A 524 16.04 4.65 26.63
CA LYS A 524 16.43 5.80 25.81
C LYS A 524 15.27 6.31 25.01
#